data_AF-A0A928AYI8-F1
#
_entry.id   AF-A0A928AYI8-F1
#
_cell.length_a   1.000
_cell.length_b   1.000
_cell.length_c   1.000
_cell.angle_alpha   90.00
_cell.angle_beta   90.00
_cell.angle_gamma   90.00
#
_symmetry.space_group_name_H-M   'P 1'
#
loop_
_entity.id
_entity.type
_entity.pdbx_description
1 polymer ?
#
loop_
_entity_poly.entity_id
_entity_poly.type
_entity_poly.pdbx_seq_one_letter_code
_entity_poly.pdbx_strand_id
1 'polypeptide(L)'
;MVKILWVDDEVELLKPHVLFLQGKGYAVDTCNNGYDAIDMARATAYDLIILDEMMPGMTGLETLPLIKEQRPTTPVIMVTKSEEENIMDKAVGSKIADYIIKPVNPNQVLLSIKKNVHSQQLVTEQTTADYRAEFGRISAMCQGASSFEAWCALYRKITNWEIELAGSMDQSVKEILVYQKSEANQEFCKFVRRNYYNWINKRVDDSEIPIMSHTLMRKKILPVVDENTKTTLLLIDNFRYDQWRAISSLLRGYYDVDVDDFYCAILPTATQYARNAIFAGLMPLAIDKMMPDKWLNDNEEGGKNQYEEDFLARQLKMAGKDYRWTFDKLVRPEAGRKLIDNIRRVYDADFSVIIYNFLDILSHARTETDIIRELTEDEASFRSLTRSWFEHSDLYEMLKMLSEQGHTVIITSDHGTIRVDNPVKVTGDRETSPNLRYKTGRNLLYNPREVYEVTRPEDIQLPRINLSSSYIFAYNSDFLVYNNDANKFIRYYRNTFQHGGISMEEMLVPYIVLKPKGN
;
A
#
# COMPACT_ATOMS: atom_id res chain seq x y z
N MET A 1 22.75 28.99 -4.19
CA MET A 1 22.45 29.94 -3.10
C MET A 1 21.05 30.43 -3.34
N VAL A 2 20.14 30.27 -2.38
CA VAL A 2 18.73 30.60 -2.57
C VAL A 2 18.57 32.10 -2.77
N LYS A 3 17.88 32.49 -3.86
CA LYS A 3 17.67 33.87 -4.27
C LYS A 3 16.22 34.29 -4.04
N ILE A 4 16.02 35.33 -3.25
CA ILE A 4 14.72 35.84 -2.81
C ILE A 4 14.50 37.23 -3.40
N LEU A 5 13.29 37.49 -3.90
CA LEU A 5 12.85 38.85 -4.21
C LEU A 5 11.92 39.33 -3.11
N TRP A 6 12.24 40.44 -2.45
CA TRP A 6 11.38 41.08 -1.46
C TRP A 6 10.82 42.39 -2.01
N VAL A 7 9.49 42.43 -2.16
CA VAL A 7 8.75 43.56 -2.72
C VAL A 7 7.92 44.20 -1.62
N ASP A 8 8.22 45.45 -1.26
CA ASP A 8 7.50 46.24 -0.25
C ASP A 8 7.75 47.74 -0.53
N ASP A 9 6.73 48.59 -0.41
CA ASP A 9 6.86 50.03 -0.70
C ASP A 9 7.76 50.76 0.31
N GLU A 10 7.90 50.20 1.52
CA GLU A 10 8.77 50.66 2.58
C GLU A 10 10.01 49.77 2.76
N VAL A 11 10.50 49.12 1.68
CA VAL A 11 11.60 48.13 1.75
C VAL A 11 12.89 48.62 2.42
N GLU A 12 13.16 49.93 2.42
CA GLU A 12 14.28 50.53 3.17
C GLU A 12 14.18 50.29 4.68
N LEU A 13 12.96 50.26 5.24
CA LEU A 13 12.71 49.94 6.65
C LEU A 13 12.96 48.45 6.95
N LEU A 14 12.95 47.60 5.93
CA LEU A 14 13.17 46.15 6.04
C LEU A 14 14.65 45.77 5.86
N LYS A 15 15.55 46.74 5.71
CA LYS A 15 17.00 46.51 5.62
C LYS A 15 17.57 45.62 6.75
N PRO A 16 17.15 45.74 8.03
CA PRO A 16 17.60 44.80 9.06
C PRO A 16 17.20 43.35 8.78
N HIS A 17 16.02 43.11 8.22
CA HIS A 17 15.53 41.78 7.84
C HIS A 17 16.31 41.24 6.64
N VAL A 18 16.62 42.08 5.65
CA VAL A 18 17.46 41.71 4.51
C VAL A 18 18.84 41.29 4.99
N LEU A 19 19.49 42.07 5.86
CA LEU A 19 20.79 41.72 6.44
C LEU A 19 20.72 40.43 7.28
N PHE A 20 19.63 40.22 8.03
CA PHE A 20 19.41 38.99 8.77
C PHE A 20 19.35 37.77 7.85
N LEU A 21 18.60 37.84 6.75
CA LEU A 21 18.50 36.76 5.75
C LEU A 21 19.83 36.53 5.02
N GLN A 22 20.55 37.59 4.66
CA GLN A 22 21.90 37.48 4.09
C GLN A 22 22.87 36.78 5.06
N GLY A 23 22.80 37.11 6.35
CA GLY A 23 23.55 36.41 7.41
C GLY A 23 23.15 34.93 7.58
N LYS A 24 21.98 34.51 7.08
CA LYS A 24 21.54 33.11 7.01
C LYS A 24 21.88 32.43 5.67
N GLY A 25 22.60 33.09 4.77
CA GLY A 25 23.07 32.53 3.51
C GLY A 25 22.12 32.69 2.32
N TYR A 26 21.11 33.56 2.42
CA TYR A 26 20.21 33.88 1.31
C TYR A 26 20.72 35.10 0.52
N ALA A 27 20.57 35.07 -0.80
CA ALA A 27 20.71 36.27 -1.62
C ALA A 27 19.34 36.95 -1.72
N VAL A 28 19.25 38.23 -1.36
CA VAL A 28 17.98 38.96 -1.32
C VAL A 28 18.10 40.19 -2.21
N ASP A 29 17.29 40.21 -3.27
CA ASP A 29 17.05 41.38 -4.11
C ASP A 29 15.76 42.08 -3.63
N THR A 30 15.68 43.39 -3.80
CA THR A 30 14.56 44.20 -3.30
C THR A 30 14.03 45.14 -4.37
N CYS A 31 12.72 45.37 -4.41
CA CYS A 31 12.10 46.47 -5.15
C CYS A 31 10.92 47.04 -4.38
N ASN A 32 10.43 48.21 -4.79
CA ASN A 32 9.46 49.01 -4.03
C ASN A 32 8.07 49.13 -4.67
N ASN A 33 7.81 48.42 -5.77
CA ASN A 33 6.52 48.46 -6.46
C ASN A 33 6.28 47.19 -7.30
N GLY A 34 5.01 46.95 -7.64
CA GLY A 34 4.59 45.77 -8.39
C GLY A 34 5.12 45.67 -9.82
N TYR A 35 5.32 46.79 -10.52
CA TYR A 35 5.81 46.78 -11.92
C TYR A 35 7.25 46.27 -11.98
N ASP A 36 8.12 46.81 -11.12
CA ASP A 36 9.52 46.36 -11.03
C ASP A 36 9.59 44.89 -10.59
N ALA A 37 8.71 44.46 -9.68
CA ALA A 37 8.65 43.06 -9.25
C ALA A 37 8.38 42.11 -10.43
N ILE A 38 7.47 42.47 -11.34
CA ILE A 38 7.13 41.68 -12.53
C ILE A 38 8.33 41.62 -13.49
N ASP A 39 8.98 42.75 -13.75
CA ASP A 39 10.14 42.81 -14.63
C ASP A 39 11.34 42.04 -14.06
N MET A 40 11.57 42.14 -12.75
CA MET A 40 12.61 41.37 -12.05
C MET A 40 12.29 39.87 -12.07
N ALA A 41 11.05 39.46 -11.81
CA ALA A 41 10.63 38.06 -11.90
C ALA A 41 10.75 37.49 -13.32
N ARG A 42 10.59 38.33 -14.36
CA ARG A 42 10.83 37.95 -15.75
C ARG A 42 12.32 37.78 -16.03
N ALA A 43 13.14 38.75 -15.63
CA ALA A 43 14.57 38.78 -15.94
C ALA A 43 15.41 37.79 -15.11
N THR A 44 15.02 37.53 -13.87
CA THR A 44 15.80 36.73 -12.91
C THR A 44 14.97 35.58 -12.36
N ALA A 45 15.57 34.39 -12.25
CA ALA A 45 14.96 33.26 -11.57
C ALA A 45 15.13 33.39 -10.06
N TYR A 46 14.02 33.68 -9.36
CA TYR A 46 13.94 33.67 -7.91
C TYR A 46 13.37 32.34 -7.43
N ASP A 47 13.94 31.84 -6.33
CA ASP A 47 13.47 30.63 -5.65
C ASP A 47 12.24 30.91 -4.79
N LEU A 48 12.06 32.17 -4.35
CA LEU A 48 10.91 32.63 -3.58
C LEU A 48 10.70 34.13 -3.73
N ILE A 49 9.45 34.58 -3.71
CA ILE A 49 9.09 36.00 -3.71
C ILE A 49 8.30 36.32 -2.43
N ILE A 50 8.68 37.38 -1.73
CA ILE A 50 7.94 37.96 -0.61
C ILE A 50 7.30 39.24 -1.14
N LEU A 51 5.98 39.35 -1.06
CA LEU A 51 5.21 40.41 -1.71
C LEU A 51 4.27 41.08 -0.71
N ASP A 52 4.44 42.39 -0.51
CA ASP A 52 3.50 43.15 0.30
C ASP A 52 2.14 43.30 -0.38
N GLU A 53 1.08 43.16 0.40
CA GLU A 53 -0.29 43.29 -0.08
C GLU A 53 -0.61 44.72 -0.52
N MET A 54 -0.17 45.70 0.28
CA MET A 54 -0.60 47.08 0.18
C MET A 54 0.55 47.98 -0.28
N MET A 55 0.68 48.14 -1.59
CA MET A 55 1.67 49.04 -2.21
C MET A 55 0.99 50.15 -3.02
N PRO A 56 1.56 51.37 -3.09
CA PRO A 56 1.06 52.43 -3.96
C PRO A 56 1.09 52.04 -5.44
N GLY A 57 0.05 52.44 -6.17
CA GLY A 57 -0.09 52.09 -7.59
C GLY A 57 -0.69 50.70 -7.76
N MET A 58 0.12 49.73 -8.17
CA MET A 58 -0.31 48.34 -8.33
C MET A 58 -0.17 47.59 -7.00
N THR A 59 -1.28 47.05 -6.49
CA THR A 59 -1.29 46.32 -5.23
C THR A 59 -0.63 44.95 -5.35
N GLY A 60 -0.24 44.34 -4.22
CA GLY A 60 0.32 42.98 -4.22
C GLY A 60 -0.65 41.93 -4.77
N LEU A 61 -1.95 42.08 -4.51
CA LEU A 61 -2.98 41.18 -5.02
C LEU A 61 -3.14 41.27 -6.54
N GLU A 62 -2.93 42.44 -7.14
CA GLU A 62 -2.91 42.64 -8.59
C GLU A 62 -1.58 42.18 -9.22
N THR A 63 -0.48 42.33 -8.48
CA THR A 63 0.87 41.93 -8.92
C THR A 63 1.03 40.40 -8.98
N LEU A 64 0.50 39.68 -7.99
CA LEU A 64 0.61 38.24 -7.85
C LEU A 64 0.18 37.42 -9.10
N PRO A 65 -1.02 37.63 -9.70
CA PRO A 65 -1.41 36.87 -10.89
C PRO A 65 -0.48 37.11 -12.07
N LEU A 66 0.06 38.33 -12.23
CA LEU A 66 0.99 38.68 -13.30
C LEU A 66 2.36 38.01 -13.09
N ILE A 67 2.85 37.97 -11.85
CA ILE A 67 4.04 37.18 -11.49
C ILE A 67 3.80 35.70 -11.80
N LYS A 68 2.64 35.15 -11.42
CA LYS A 68 2.31 33.73 -11.65
C LYS A 68 2.11 33.35 -13.11
N GLU A 69 1.73 34.29 -13.97
CA GLU A 69 1.68 34.06 -15.42
C GLU A 69 3.09 33.84 -15.99
N GLN A 70 4.07 34.58 -15.49
CA GLN A 70 5.48 34.45 -15.93
C GLN A 70 6.22 33.32 -15.19
N ARG A 71 5.88 33.10 -13.92
CA ARG A 71 6.55 32.18 -12.98
C ARG A 71 5.51 31.36 -12.20
N PRO A 72 4.84 30.38 -12.83
CA PRO A 72 3.74 29.64 -12.21
C PRO A 72 4.16 28.88 -10.95
N THR A 73 5.38 28.34 -10.94
CA THR A 73 5.89 27.46 -9.88
C THR A 73 6.62 28.20 -8.75
N THR A 74 7.03 29.46 -8.93
CA THR A 74 7.76 30.20 -7.89
C THR A 74 6.83 30.48 -6.71
N PRO A 75 7.15 30.04 -5.48
CA PRO A 75 6.32 30.30 -4.31
C PRO A 75 6.31 31.80 -3.99
N VAL A 76 5.12 32.33 -3.72
CA VAL A 76 4.93 33.73 -3.30
C VAL A 76 4.36 33.74 -1.89
N ILE A 77 5.07 34.40 -0.98
CA ILE A 77 4.63 34.66 0.39
C ILE A 77 4.04 36.07 0.42
N MET A 78 2.78 36.20 0.79
CA MET A 78 2.14 37.52 0.95
C MET A 78 2.44 38.11 2.32
N VAL A 79 2.72 39.41 2.39
CA VAL A 79 2.81 40.16 3.65
C VAL A 79 1.56 41.02 3.78
N THR A 80 0.85 40.93 4.90
CA THR A 80 -0.49 41.55 5.08
C THR A 80 -0.65 42.22 6.44
N LYS A 81 -1.60 43.16 6.54
CA LYS A 81 -2.09 43.73 7.80
C LYS A 81 -3.39 43.07 8.31
N SER A 82 -4.01 42.17 7.52
CA SER A 82 -5.30 41.53 7.85
C SER A 82 -5.13 40.16 8.51
N GLU A 83 -6.09 39.78 9.36
CA GLU A 83 -6.25 38.41 9.86
C GLU A 83 -6.67 37.43 8.72
N GLU A 84 -6.46 36.13 8.96
CA GLU A 84 -6.50 35.01 7.99
C GLU A 84 -7.72 34.94 7.05
N GLU A 85 -8.92 35.29 7.51
CA GLU A 85 -10.19 35.03 6.79
C GLU A 85 -10.30 35.80 5.46
N ASN A 86 -9.86 37.06 5.39
CA ASN A 86 -10.08 37.92 4.22
C ASN A 86 -9.24 37.55 2.99
N ILE A 87 -8.15 36.80 3.16
CA ILE A 87 -7.24 36.42 2.07
C ILE A 87 -7.62 35.05 1.50
N MET A 88 -8.08 34.13 2.37
CA MET A 88 -8.49 32.78 2.00
C MET A 88 -9.83 32.75 1.25
N ASP A 89 -10.74 33.67 1.57
CA ASP A 89 -12.03 33.81 0.88
C ASP A 89 -11.91 34.43 -0.52
N LYS A 90 -10.80 35.12 -0.82
CA LYS A 90 -10.54 35.64 -2.16
C LYS A 90 -10.04 34.51 -3.06
N ALA A 91 -10.43 34.53 -4.35
CA ALA A 91 -9.98 33.58 -5.40
C ALA A 91 -8.44 33.51 -5.63
N VAL A 92 -7.67 34.22 -4.81
CA VAL A 92 -6.21 34.37 -4.81
C VAL A 92 -5.54 33.41 -3.82
N GLY A 93 -6.26 32.89 -2.81
CA GLY A 93 -5.71 31.98 -1.79
C GLY A 93 -5.04 30.71 -2.36
N SER A 94 -5.50 30.23 -3.52
CA SER A 94 -4.90 29.07 -4.21
C SER A 94 -3.56 29.36 -4.91
N LYS A 95 -3.17 30.64 -5.05
CA LYS A 95 -1.96 31.07 -5.78
C LYS A 95 -0.82 31.51 -4.86
N ILE A 96 -1.06 31.63 -3.56
CA ILE A 96 -0.04 31.98 -2.56
C ILE A 96 0.51 30.71 -1.89
N ALA A 97 1.78 30.74 -1.51
CA ALA A 97 2.43 29.62 -0.84
C ALA A 97 2.38 29.74 0.69
N ASP A 98 2.37 30.97 1.20
CA ASP A 98 2.24 31.30 2.62
C ASP A 98 1.83 32.77 2.76
N TYR A 99 1.56 33.20 3.99
CA TYR A 99 1.40 34.63 4.30
C TYR A 99 2.06 34.99 5.64
N ILE A 100 2.38 36.27 5.84
CA ILE A 100 3.03 36.82 7.03
C ILE A 100 2.26 38.07 7.46
N ILE A 101 1.87 38.13 8.73
CA ILE A 101 1.16 39.29 9.29
C ILE A 101 2.16 40.35 9.77
N LYS A 102 1.94 41.62 9.43
CA LYS A 102 2.71 42.77 9.94
C LYS A 102 2.38 43.00 11.43
N PRO A 103 3.35 43.34 12.30
CA PRO A 103 4.73 43.70 11.98
C PRO A 103 5.60 42.48 11.65
N VAL A 104 6.41 42.60 10.58
CA VAL A 104 7.19 41.49 10.04
C VAL A 104 8.23 41.02 11.06
N ASN A 105 8.10 39.80 11.56
CA ASN A 105 9.09 39.17 12.43
C ASN A 105 10.16 38.43 11.60
N PRO A 106 11.47 38.74 11.75
CA PRO A 106 12.53 38.07 10.98
C PRO A 106 12.54 36.53 11.10
N ASN A 107 12.18 35.99 12.26
CA ASN A 107 12.13 34.54 12.45
C ASN A 107 10.93 33.89 11.75
N GLN A 108 9.78 34.59 11.69
CA GLN A 108 8.61 34.13 10.95
C GLN A 108 8.90 34.10 9.44
N VAL A 109 9.55 35.13 8.92
CA VAL A 109 10.03 35.18 7.53
C VAL A 109 10.95 33.99 7.25
N LEU A 110 11.93 33.74 8.13
CA LEU A 110 12.84 32.60 7.99
C LEU A 110 12.12 31.24 8.01
N LEU A 111 11.12 31.07 8.87
CA LEU A 111 10.32 29.84 8.94
C LEU A 111 9.52 29.63 7.66
N SER A 112 8.85 30.65 7.14
CA SER A 112 8.12 30.55 5.87
C SER A 112 9.06 30.31 4.69
N ILE A 113 10.25 30.91 4.65
CA ILE A 113 11.27 30.59 3.63
C ILE A 113 11.69 29.12 3.72
N LYS A 114 12.01 28.62 4.92
CA LYS A 114 12.39 27.22 5.11
C LYS A 114 11.27 26.25 4.68
N LYS A 115 10.03 26.56 5.02
CA LYS A 115 8.83 25.77 4.65
C LYS A 115 8.64 25.73 3.13
N ASN A 116 8.87 26.82 2.41
CA ASN A 116 8.56 26.91 0.98
C ASN A 116 9.75 26.61 0.05
N VAL A 117 10.98 26.74 0.54
CA VAL A 117 12.19 26.53 -0.27
C VAL A 117 12.96 25.28 0.18
N HIS A 118 12.94 24.94 1.46
CA HIS A 118 13.76 23.86 2.03
C HIS A 118 12.96 22.68 2.61
N SER A 119 11.62 22.67 2.53
CA SER A 119 10.80 21.62 3.15
C SER A 119 11.15 20.23 2.65
N GLN A 120 11.44 20.07 1.35
CA GLN A 120 11.87 18.78 0.82
C GLN A 120 13.25 18.35 1.34
N GLN A 121 14.20 19.28 1.51
CA GLN A 121 15.55 18.97 2.02
C GLN A 121 15.55 18.69 3.53
N LEU A 122 14.92 19.54 4.34
CA LEU A 122 14.91 19.40 5.80
C LEU A 122 14.16 18.15 6.26
N VAL A 123 13.03 17.84 5.64
CA VAL A 123 12.29 16.60 5.93
C VAL A 123 13.13 15.39 5.52
N THR A 124 13.79 15.42 4.35
CA THR A 124 14.62 14.30 3.88
C THR A 124 15.84 14.05 4.78
N GLU A 125 16.53 15.10 5.23
CA GLU A 125 17.69 14.98 6.12
C GLU A 125 17.31 14.45 7.51
N GLN A 126 16.22 14.97 8.10
CA GLN A 126 15.75 14.52 9.40
C GLN A 126 15.24 13.07 9.35
N THR A 127 14.39 12.73 8.36
CA THR A 127 13.89 11.35 8.19
C THR A 127 15.03 10.36 7.97
N THR A 128 16.07 10.76 7.25
CA THR A 128 17.29 9.95 7.07
C THR A 128 18.04 9.73 8.39
N ALA A 129 18.20 10.77 9.19
CA ALA A 129 18.84 10.66 10.51
C ALA A 129 18.03 9.77 11.46
N ASP A 130 16.71 9.93 11.48
CA ASP A 130 15.79 9.14 12.29
C ASP A 130 15.83 7.65 11.91
N TYR A 131 15.84 7.35 10.61
CA TYR A 131 15.98 5.97 10.14
C TYR A 131 17.32 5.35 10.57
N ARG A 132 18.44 6.09 10.48
CA ARG A 132 19.74 5.60 10.95
C ARG A 132 19.73 5.26 12.43
N ALA A 133 18.98 6.01 13.25
CA ALA A 133 18.79 5.70 14.67
C ALA A 133 17.93 4.43 14.86
N GLU A 134 16.92 4.21 14.01
CA GLU A 134 16.05 3.04 14.07
C GLU A 134 16.65 1.76 13.46
N PHE A 135 17.70 1.87 12.63
CA PHE A 135 18.38 0.73 11.99
C PHE A 135 18.69 -0.39 12.99
N GLY A 136 19.39 -0.06 14.10
CA GLY A 136 19.78 -1.05 15.11
C GLY A 136 18.59 -1.71 15.79
N ARG A 137 17.48 -0.96 15.95
CA ARG A 137 16.24 -1.50 16.55
C ARG A 137 15.52 -2.44 15.60
N ILE A 138 15.47 -2.14 14.30
CA ILE A 138 14.91 -3.05 13.28
C ILE A 138 15.73 -4.34 13.23
N SER A 139 17.06 -4.25 13.20
CA SER A 139 17.93 -5.43 13.23
C SER A 139 17.74 -6.28 14.49
N ALA A 140 17.61 -5.65 15.67
CA ALA A 140 17.33 -6.37 16.91
C ALA A 140 15.95 -7.04 16.92
N MET A 141 14.91 -6.36 16.39
CA MET A 141 13.58 -6.95 16.21
C MET A 141 13.62 -8.16 15.28
N CYS A 142 14.37 -8.10 14.17
CA CYS A 142 14.57 -9.21 13.24
C CYS A 142 15.21 -10.43 13.93
N GLN A 143 16.32 -10.21 14.65
CA GLN A 143 17.03 -11.31 15.34
C GLN A 143 16.20 -11.92 16.48
N GLY A 144 15.37 -11.12 17.15
CA GLY A 144 14.54 -11.55 18.27
C GLY A 144 13.13 -12.04 17.89
N ALA A 145 12.73 -11.97 16.62
CA ALA A 145 11.37 -12.32 16.20
C ALA A 145 11.12 -13.84 16.28
N SER A 146 10.46 -14.27 17.36
CA SER A 146 10.15 -15.68 17.62
C SER A 146 8.67 -16.06 17.52
N SER A 147 7.76 -15.08 17.32
CA SER A 147 6.32 -15.30 17.18
C SER A 147 5.76 -14.57 15.96
N PHE A 148 4.57 -14.96 15.51
CA PHE A 148 3.92 -14.32 14.36
C PHE A 148 3.64 -12.84 14.61
N GLU A 149 3.26 -12.47 15.83
CA GLU A 149 3.02 -11.09 16.26
C GLU A 149 4.30 -10.25 16.19
N ALA A 150 5.45 -10.82 16.56
CA ALA A 150 6.74 -10.15 16.44
C ALA A 150 7.09 -9.86 14.97
N TRP A 151 6.80 -10.79 14.06
CA TRP A 151 6.95 -10.59 12.62
C TRP A 151 6.00 -9.52 12.07
N CYS A 152 4.75 -9.50 12.53
CA CYS A 152 3.78 -8.45 12.17
C CYS A 152 4.27 -7.06 12.61
N ALA A 153 4.82 -6.94 13.82
CA ALA A 153 5.37 -5.70 14.33
C ALA A 153 6.61 -5.24 13.53
N LEU A 154 7.51 -6.17 13.18
CA LEU A 154 8.67 -5.89 12.34
C LEU A 154 8.26 -5.45 10.93
N TYR A 155 7.37 -6.20 10.29
CA TYR A 155 6.91 -5.90 8.93
C TYR A 155 6.23 -4.53 8.87
N ARG A 156 5.32 -4.23 9.81
CA ARG A 156 4.70 -2.91 9.94
C ARG A 156 5.75 -1.79 10.02
N LYS A 157 6.80 -2.00 10.81
CA LYS A 157 7.84 -0.99 11.02
C LYS A 157 8.70 -0.78 9.77
N ILE A 158 9.12 -1.85 9.10
CA ILE A 158 9.86 -1.78 7.84
C ILE A 158 9.02 -1.07 6.77
N THR A 159 7.75 -1.44 6.62
CA THR A 159 6.84 -0.83 5.65
C THR A 159 6.62 0.67 5.91
N ASN A 160 6.47 1.09 7.17
CA ASN A 160 6.34 2.52 7.49
C ASN A 160 7.58 3.31 7.04
N TRP A 161 8.78 2.81 7.34
CA TRP A 161 10.03 3.43 6.88
C TRP A 161 10.15 3.44 5.35
N GLU A 162 9.70 2.39 4.68
CA GLU A 162 9.67 2.33 3.21
C GLU A 162 8.82 3.43 2.60
N ILE A 163 7.70 3.76 3.23
CA ILE A 163 6.80 4.83 2.79
C ILE A 163 7.37 6.20 3.11
N GLU A 164 7.90 6.40 4.33
CA GLU A 164 8.50 7.66 4.76
C GLU A 164 9.75 8.03 3.95
N LEU A 165 10.55 7.03 3.56
CA LEU A 165 11.77 7.22 2.75
C LEU A 165 11.51 7.23 1.24
N ALA A 166 10.28 7.01 0.77
CA ALA A 166 9.97 6.97 -0.67
C ALA A 166 10.41 8.27 -1.38
N GLY A 167 10.13 9.42 -0.77
CA GLY A 167 10.52 10.75 -1.26
C GLY A 167 11.98 11.16 -0.99
N SER A 168 12.76 10.33 -0.27
CA SER A 168 14.15 10.65 0.05
C SER A 168 15.04 10.61 -1.20
N MET A 169 15.98 11.56 -1.30
CA MET A 169 17.01 11.59 -2.34
C MET A 169 18.29 10.82 -1.93
N ASP A 170 18.39 10.35 -0.68
CA ASP A 170 19.54 9.58 -0.20
C ASP A 170 19.41 8.11 -0.61
N GLN A 171 20.09 7.75 -1.70
CA GLN A 171 20.11 6.40 -2.25
C GLN A 171 20.75 5.36 -1.30
N SER A 172 21.73 5.77 -0.50
CA SER A 172 22.44 4.86 0.42
C SER A 172 21.50 4.32 1.50
N VAL A 173 20.60 5.16 1.99
CA VAL A 173 19.60 4.81 3.01
C VAL A 173 18.56 3.86 2.45
N LYS A 174 18.12 4.08 1.21
CA LYS A 174 17.21 3.19 0.50
C LYS A 174 17.82 1.80 0.33
N GLU A 175 19.09 1.70 -0.05
CA GLU A 175 19.82 0.43 -0.17
C GLU A 175 19.93 -0.32 1.16
N ILE A 176 20.20 0.40 2.26
CA ILE A 176 20.25 -0.18 3.61
C ILE A 176 18.87 -0.75 4.00
N LEU A 177 17.78 -0.04 3.71
CA LEU A 177 16.43 -0.55 3.98
C LEU A 177 16.09 -1.78 3.15
N VAL A 178 16.43 -1.78 1.85
CA VAL A 178 16.26 -2.95 0.98
C VAL A 178 17.03 -4.15 1.53
N TYR A 179 18.26 -3.94 2.00
CA TYR A 179 19.05 -4.98 2.66
C TYR A 179 18.36 -5.51 3.93
N GLN A 180 17.92 -4.64 4.84
CA GLN A 180 17.23 -5.06 6.06
C GLN A 180 15.94 -5.84 5.78
N LYS A 181 15.18 -5.42 4.76
CA LYS A 181 13.96 -6.12 4.32
C LYS A 181 14.29 -7.51 3.78
N SER A 182 15.36 -7.64 2.99
CA SER A 182 15.82 -8.93 2.48
C SER A 182 16.27 -9.88 3.61
N GLU A 183 17.04 -9.38 4.58
CA GLU A 183 17.43 -10.18 5.76
C GLU A 183 16.21 -10.58 6.60
N ALA A 184 15.28 -9.67 6.85
CA ALA A 184 14.03 -9.97 7.56
C ALA A 184 13.21 -11.04 6.83
N ASN A 185 13.10 -10.97 5.50
CA ASN A 185 12.44 -12.01 4.71
C ASN A 185 13.16 -13.35 4.80
N GLN A 186 14.49 -13.38 4.77
CA GLN A 186 15.26 -14.61 4.93
C GLN A 186 15.03 -15.28 6.29
N GLU A 187 15.03 -14.51 7.37
CA GLU A 187 14.75 -15.01 8.71
C GLU A 187 13.28 -15.42 8.89
N PHE A 188 12.35 -14.66 8.30
CA PHE A 188 10.93 -15.02 8.25
C PHE A 188 10.72 -16.36 7.52
N CYS A 189 11.41 -16.59 6.40
CA CYS A 189 11.36 -17.86 5.68
C CYS A 189 11.82 -19.03 6.57
N LYS A 190 12.90 -18.87 7.33
CA LYS A 190 13.37 -19.86 8.30
C LYS A 190 12.37 -20.07 9.43
N PHE A 191 11.71 -19.01 9.90
CA PHE A 191 10.64 -19.08 10.89
C PHE A 191 9.44 -19.89 10.36
N VAL A 192 8.94 -19.59 9.16
CA VAL A 192 7.84 -20.33 8.54
C VAL A 192 8.23 -21.80 8.32
N ARG A 193 9.42 -22.08 7.75
CA ARG A 193 9.91 -23.45 7.53
C ARG A 193 9.89 -24.30 8.81
N ARG A 194 10.28 -23.72 9.95
CA ARG A 194 10.34 -24.41 11.24
C ARG A 194 8.96 -24.67 11.86
N ASN A 195 8.01 -23.78 11.62
CA ASN A 195 6.75 -23.76 12.39
C ASN A 195 5.51 -24.18 11.59
N TYR A 196 5.49 -23.98 10.26
CA TYR A 196 4.28 -24.14 9.44
C TYR A 196 3.64 -25.52 9.57
N TYR A 197 4.44 -26.59 9.52
CA TYR A 197 3.94 -27.94 9.73
C TYR A 197 3.28 -28.12 11.11
N ASN A 198 3.86 -27.54 12.16
CA ASN A 198 3.33 -27.62 13.51
C ASN A 198 2.04 -26.81 13.68
N TRP A 199 1.94 -25.64 13.03
CA TRP A 199 0.72 -24.84 13.01
C TRP A 199 -0.44 -25.61 12.36
N ILE A 200 -0.22 -26.15 11.16
CA ILE A 200 -1.26 -26.88 10.42
C ILE A 200 -1.72 -28.15 11.17
N ASN A 201 -0.78 -28.84 11.82
CA ASN A 201 -1.08 -30.07 12.56
C ASN A 201 -1.35 -29.86 14.05
N LYS A 202 -1.49 -28.60 14.51
CA LYS A 202 -1.75 -28.23 15.91
C LYS A 202 -0.84 -28.93 16.91
N ARG A 203 0.47 -28.91 16.65
CA ARG A 203 1.52 -29.52 17.49
C ARG A 203 2.18 -28.55 18.47
N VAL A 204 1.64 -27.35 18.57
CA VAL A 204 2.02 -26.28 19.50
C VAL A 204 0.74 -25.76 20.16
N ASP A 205 0.89 -24.96 21.22
CA ASP A 205 -0.25 -24.34 21.88
C ASP A 205 -1.05 -23.46 20.92
N ASP A 206 -2.38 -23.45 21.07
CA ASP A 206 -3.30 -22.70 20.19
C ASP A 206 -2.99 -21.19 20.15
N SER A 207 -2.33 -20.65 21.18
CA SER A 207 -1.87 -19.25 21.24
C SER A 207 -0.63 -18.97 20.39
N GLU A 208 0.14 -20.00 20.00
CA GLU A 208 1.30 -19.86 19.12
C GLU A 208 0.92 -20.03 17.64
N ILE A 209 -0.28 -20.53 17.36
CA ILE A 209 -0.78 -20.73 16.00
C ILE A 209 -1.37 -19.40 15.51
N PRO A 210 -0.80 -18.78 14.47
CA PRO A 210 -1.37 -17.56 13.94
C PRO A 210 -2.78 -17.80 13.40
N ILE A 211 -3.59 -16.77 13.35
CA ILE A 211 -4.85 -16.84 12.60
C ILE A 211 -4.48 -16.99 11.14
N MET A 212 -4.92 -18.09 10.52
CA MET A 212 -4.62 -18.41 9.13
C MET A 212 -5.86 -18.28 8.24
N SER A 213 -5.69 -18.24 6.91
CA SER A 213 -6.77 -18.15 5.91
C SER A 213 -8.01 -18.99 6.28
N HIS A 214 -7.84 -20.29 6.53
CA HIS A 214 -8.94 -21.21 6.84
C HIS A 214 -9.64 -20.97 8.20
N THR A 215 -9.03 -20.18 9.09
CA THR A 215 -9.61 -19.80 10.39
C THR A 215 -10.05 -18.34 10.48
N LEU A 216 -9.67 -17.51 9.51
CA LEU A 216 -9.87 -16.07 9.53
C LEU A 216 -11.33 -15.69 9.74
N MET A 217 -12.22 -16.30 8.95
CA MET A 217 -13.66 -16.03 9.02
C MET A 217 -14.20 -16.25 10.43
N ARG A 218 -13.95 -17.43 11.01
CA ARG A 218 -14.45 -17.79 12.35
C ARG A 218 -13.79 -16.99 13.48
N LYS A 219 -12.47 -16.76 13.42
CA LYS A 219 -11.72 -16.18 14.55
C LYS A 219 -11.71 -14.65 14.57
N LYS A 220 -11.88 -13.98 13.41
CA LYS A 220 -11.78 -12.52 13.29
C LYS A 220 -12.98 -11.87 12.62
N ILE A 221 -13.49 -12.42 11.50
CA ILE A 221 -14.55 -11.73 10.73
C ILE A 221 -15.93 -11.87 11.38
N LEU A 222 -16.39 -13.10 11.64
CA LEU A 222 -17.72 -13.34 12.22
C LEU A 222 -17.92 -12.68 13.60
N PRO A 223 -16.92 -12.62 14.50
CA PRO A 223 -17.05 -11.84 15.73
C PRO A 223 -17.38 -10.35 15.48
N VAL A 224 -16.74 -9.71 14.49
CA VAL A 224 -17.05 -8.32 14.12
C VAL A 224 -18.47 -8.19 13.56
N VAL A 225 -18.91 -9.15 12.74
CA VAL A 225 -20.29 -9.20 12.21
C VAL A 225 -21.31 -9.39 13.32
N ASP A 226 -21.01 -10.21 14.33
CA ASP A 226 -21.89 -10.44 15.49
C ASP A 226 -22.04 -9.18 16.35
N GLU A 227 -20.98 -8.40 16.49
CA GLU A 227 -20.97 -7.15 17.25
C GLU A 227 -21.58 -5.97 16.48
N ASN A 228 -21.58 -6.02 15.15
CA ASN A 228 -22.00 -4.92 14.28
C ASN A 228 -22.98 -5.42 13.22
N THR A 229 -24.27 -5.09 13.38
CA THR A 229 -25.38 -5.57 12.54
C THR A 229 -25.34 -5.10 11.08
N LYS A 230 -24.35 -4.32 10.67
CA LYS A 230 -24.10 -3.89 9.30
C LYS A 230 -22.61 -3.96 9.02
N THR A 231 -22.14 -5.10 8.53
CA THR A 231 -20.72 -5.33 8.27
C THR A 231 -20.48 -5.71 6.81
N THR A 232 -19.51 -5.06 6.17
CA THR A 232 -19.08 -5.39 4.81
C THR A 232 -17.64 -5.89 4.84
N LEU A 233 -17.42 -7.16 4.47
CA LEU A 233 -16.10 -7.70 4.17
C LEU A 233 -15.72 -7.33 2.74
N LEU A 234 -14.67 -6.52 2.61
CA LEU A 234 -14.01 -6.21 1.35
C LEU A 234 -12.71 -7.00 1.25
N LEU A 235 -12.70 -8.04 0.42
CA LEU A 235 -11.50 -8.80 0.08
C LEU A 235 -10.93 -8.29 -1.24
N ILE A 236 -9.81 -7.59 -1.19
CA ILE A 236 -9.12 -7.05 -2.37
C ILE A 236 -8.01 -8.04 -2.74
N ASP A 237 -8.08 -8.62 -3.94
CA ASP A 237 -7.10 -9.58 -4.44
C ASP A 237 -5.68 -9.00 -4.44
N ASN A 238 -4.72 -9.74 -3.91
CA ASN A 238 -3.31 -9.38 -3.89
C ASN A 238 -3.03 -8.01 -3.23
N PHE A 239 -3.78 -7.67 -2.19
CA PHE A 239 -3.65 -6.40 -1.49
C PHE A 239 -2.68 -6.47 -0.32
N ARG A 240 -1.57 -5.74 -0.44
CA ARG A 240 -0.48 -5.67 0.54
C ARG A 240 -0.69 -4.56 1.56
N TYR A 241 -0.02 -4.68 2.70
CA TYR A 241 -0.09 -3.70 3.77
C TYR A 241 0.46 -2.32 3.35
N ASP A 242 1.52 -2.26 2.55
CA ASP A 242 2.07 -0.99 2.05
C ASP A 242 1.10 -0.26 1.12
N GLN A 243 0.25 -0.99 0.38
CA GLN A 243 -0.86 -0.43 -0.38
C GLN A 243 -1.98 0.09 0.52
N TRP A 244 -2.35 -0.66 1.58
CA TRP A 244 -3.27 -0.17 2.62
C TRP A 244 -2.80 1.16 3.18
N ARG A 245 -1.52 1.25 3.58
CA ARG A 245 -0.93 2.48 4.09
C ARG A 245 -0.99 3.62 3.09
N ALA A 246 -0.79 3.34 1.79
CA ALA A 246 -0.87 4.34 0.73
C ALA A 246 -2.29 4.91 0.53
N ILE A 247 -3.36 4.13 0.78
CA ILE A 247 -4.75 4.58 0.59
C ILE A 247 -5.45 5.03 1.87
N SER A 248 -4.99 4.57 3.05
CA SER A 248 -5.66 4.79 4.34
C SER A 248 -5.99 6.25 4.65
N SER A 249 -5.13 7.19 4.25
CA SER A 249 -5.34 8.62 4.47
C SER A 249 -6.54 9.20 3.71
N LEU A 250 -6.92 8.60 2.58
CA LEU A 250 -8.09 9.00 1.79
C LEU A 250 -9.40 8.66 2.51
N LEU A 251 -9.39 7.69 3.42
CA LEU A 251 -10.55 7.23 4.15
C LEU A 251 -10.75 7.94 5.51
N ARG A 252 -9.78 8.75 5.97
CA ARG A 252 -9.81 9.39 7.31
C ARG A 252 -11.02 10.29 7.56
N GLY A 253 -11.62 10.86 6.52
CA GLY A 253 -12.84 11.67 6.64
C GLY A 253 -14.10 10.84 6.87
N TYR A 254 -14.06 9.54 6.57
CA TYR A 254 -15.23 8.65 6.55
C TYR A 254 -15.16 7.60 7.65
N TYR A 255 -13.96 7.06 7.92
CA TYR A 255 -13.78 5.96 8.87
C TYR A 255 -12.71 6.27 9.92
N ASP A 256 -12.89 5.68 11.10
CA ASP A 256 -11.83 5.44 12.08
C ASP A 256 -11.30 4.01 11.91
N VAL A 257 -9.98 3.85 12.02
CA VAL A 257 -9.33 2.54 11.99
C VAL A 257 -9.40 1.95 13.39
N ASP A 258 -10.31 1.00 13.59
CA ASP A 258 -10.52 0.31 14.87
C ASP A 258 -9.48 -0.81 15.07
N VAL A 259 -9.16 -1.53 13.99
CA VAL A 259 -8.13 -2.57 13.98
C VAL A 259 -7.21 -2.36 12.78
N ASP A 260 -5.90 -2.34 13.05
CA ASP A 260 -4.82 -2.42 12.06
C ASP A 260 -3.96 -3.63 12.46
N ASP A 261 -4.22 -4.78 11.85
CA ASP A 261 -3.55 -6.03 12.20
C ASP A 261 -3.34 -6.92 10.97
N PHE A 262 -2.86 -8.14 11.18
CA PHE A 262 -2.57 -9.11 10.14
C PHE A 262 -3.19 -10.48 10.41
N TYR A 263 -3.20 -11.32 9.39
CA TYR A 263 -3.34 -12.77 9.51
C TYR A 263 -2.33 -13.47 8.59
N CYS A 264 -2.13 -14.77 8.80
CA CYS A 264 -1.20 -15.59 8.03
C CYS A 264 -1.87 -16.24 6.81
N ALA A 265 -1.49 -15.88 5.59
CA ALA A 265 -1.94 -16.63 4.42
C ALA A 265 -1.40 -18.07 4.46
N ILE A 266 -2.24 -19.04 4.06
CA ILE A 266 -1.80 -20.43 3.91
C ILE A 266 -0.90 -20.60 2.68
N LEU A 267 -0.13 -21.68 2.64
CA LEU A 267 0.63 -22.10 1.47
C LEU A 267 -0.21 -23.03 0.60
N PRO A 268 -0.13 -22.91 -0.74
CA PRO A 268 0.46 -21.80 -1.48
C PRO A 268 -0.27 -20.46 -1.21
N THR A 269 0.49 -19.36 -1.16
CA THR A 269 -0.06 -17.98 -1.09
C THR A 269 -0.62 -17.55 -2.44
N ALA A 270 -1.61 -18.30 -2.93
CA ALA A 270 -2.24 -18.11 -4.22
C ALA A 270 -3.76 -18.15 -4.07
N THR A 271 -4.44 -17.39 -4.91
CA THR A 271 -5.89 -17.15 -4.86
C THR A 271 -6.69 -18.44 -4.68
N GLN A 272 -6.45 -19.45 -5.53
CA GLN A 272 -7.12 -20.75 -5.46
C GLN A 272 -7.07 -21.39 -4.07
N TYR A 273 -5.94 -21.29 -3.40
CA TYR A 273 -5.72 -21.97 -2.14
C TYR A 273 -6.19 -21.10 -0.98
N ALA A 274 -5.67 -19.87 -0.88
CA ALA A 274 -5.94 -19.00 0.25
C ALA A 274 -7.38 -18.46 0.26
N ARG A 275 -7.93 -18.03 -0.88
CA ARG A 275 -9.28 -17.45 -0.95
C ARG A 275 -10.36 -18.50 -0.68
N ASN A 276 -10.27 -19.65 -1.35
CA ASN A 276 -11.21 -20.74 -1.11
C ASN A 276 -11.13 -21.23 0.34
N ALA A 277 -9.94 -21.25 0.96
CA ALA A 277 -9.80 -21.59 2.36
C ALA A 277 -10.50 -20.60 3.30
N ILE A 278 -10.43 -19.28 3.02
CA ILE A 278 -11.14 -18.24 3.79
C ILE A 278 -12.65 -18.52 3.81
N PHE A 279 -13.26 -18.69 2.63
CA PHE A 279 -14.71 -18.86 2.50
C PHE A 279 -15.20 -20.26 2.88
N ALA A 280 -14.38 -21.30 2.73
CA ALA A 280 -14.76 -22.65 3.16
C ALA A 280 -14.58 -22.84 4.67
N GLY A 281 -13.68 -22.07 5.29
CA GLY A 281 -13.23 -22.34 6.67
C GLY A 281 -12.45 -23.63 6.81
N LEU A 282 -11.81 -24.08 5.72
CA LEU A 282 -11.21 -25.40 5.59
C LEU A 282 -9.88 -25.28 4.84
N MET A 283 -8.95 -26.20 5.13
CA MET A 283 -7.74 -26.35 4.32
C MET A 283 -8.07 -26.98 2.96
N PRO A 284 -7.28 -26.71 1.91
CA PRO A 284 -7.51 -27.21 0.54
C PRO A 284 -7.80 -28.72 0.44
N LEU A 285 -7.06 -29.57 1.16
CA LEU A 285 -7.31 -31.02 1.17
C LEU A 285 -8.71 -31.40 1.70
N ALA A 286 -9.22 -30.65 2.66
CA ALA A 286 -10.56 -30.89 3.20
C ALA A 286 -11.65 -30.41 2.23
N ILE A 287 -11.41 -29.31 1.50
CA ILE A 287 -12.29 -28.86 0.43
C ILE A 287 -12.38 -29.93 -0.67
N ASP A 288 -11.23 -30.38 -1.18
CA ASP A 288 -11.10 -31.43 -2.19
C ASP A 288 -11.83 -32.73 -1.79
N LYS A 289 -11.70 -33.17 -0.53
CA LYS A 289 -12.37 -34.39 -0.05
C LYS A 289 -13.86 -34.25 0.21
N MET A 290 -14.30 -33.11 0.74
CA MET A 290 -15.69 -32.92 1.17
C MET A 290 -16.58 -32.40 0.04
N MET A 291 -16.00 -31.68 -0.91
CA MET A 291 -16.68 -31.00 -2.02
C MET A 291 -15.83 -31.16 -3.31
N PRO A 292 -15.57 -32.41 -3.77
CA PRO A 292 -14.66 -32.68 -4.88
C PRO A 292 -15.14 -32.08 -6.21
N ASP A 293 -16.44 -31.86 -6.38
CA ASP A 293 -17.04 -31.20 -7.54
C ASP A 293 -16.80 -29.67 -7.56
N LYS A 294 -16.33 -29.11 -6.44
CA LYS A 294 -16.07 -27.67 -6.26
C LYS A 294 -14.59 -27.33 -6.14
N TRP A 295 -13.69 -28.30 -6.30
CA TRP A 295 -12.24 -28.11 -6.29
C TRP A 295 -11.64 -28.59 -7.61
N LEU A 296 -10.77 -27.77 -8.19
CA LEU A 296 -10.00 -28.11 -9.39
C LEU A 296 -8.51 -27.96 -9.08
N ASN A 297 -7.71 -28.97 -9.36
CA ASN A 297 -6.26 -28.94 -9.16
C ASN A 297 -5.54 -28.05 -10.17
N ASP A 298 -4.25 -27.80 -9.93
CA ASP A 298 -3.45 -26.87 -10.73
C ASP A 298 -3.39 -27.22 -12.22
N ASN A 299 -3.38 -28.50 -12.55
CA ASN A 299 -3.30 -29.06 -13.89
C ASN A 299 -4.66 -29.21 -14.59
N GLU A 300 -5.77 -28.93 -13.91
CA GLU A 300 -7.11 -29.07 -14.45
C GLU A 300 -7.58 -27.74 -15.09
N GLU A 301 -8.28 -27.86 -16.22
CA GLU A 301 -8.83 -26.70 -16.93
C GLU A 301 -10.10 -26.18 -16.24
N GLY A 302 -10.25 -24.87 -16.16
CA GLY A 302 -11.46 -24.22 -15.64
C GLY A 302 -11.18 -23.13 -14.60
N GLY A 303 -12.26 -22.51 -14.13
CA GLY A 303 -12.18 -21.49 -13.08
C GLY A 303 -11.97 -22.12 -11.70
N LYS A 304 -10.82 -21.86 -11.08
CA LYS A 304 -10.44 -22.38 -9.75
C LYS A 304 -11.11 -21.66 -8.56
N ASN A 305 -11.81 -20.57 -8.85
CA ASN A 305 -12.42 -19.65 -7.90
C ASN A 305 -13.86 -19.35 -8.37
N GLN A 306 -14.73 -20.36 -8.38
CA GLN A 306 -16.11 -20.21 -8.85
C GLN A 306 -17.16 -20.47 -7.76
N TYR A 307 -16.75 -21.06 -6.64
CA TYR A 307 -17.64 -21.58 -5.61
C TYR A 307 -17.44 -20.89 -4.25
N GLU A 308 -16.81 -19.70 -4.22
CA GLU A 308 -16.59 -18.96 -2.98
C GLU A 308 -17.89 -18.64 -2.24
N GLU A 309 -18.95 -18.27 -2.95
CA GLU A 309 -20.27 -17.98 -2.37
C GLU A 309 -20.89 -19.22 -1.73
N ASP A 310 -20.81 -20.38 -2.40
CA ASP A 310 -21.27 -21.66 -1.87
C ASP A 310 -20.52 -22.07 -0.60
N PHE A 311 -19.20 -21.87 -0.61
CA PHE A 311 -18.35 -22.16 0.53
C PHE A 311 -18.75 -21.30 1.73
N LEU A 312 -18.97 -20.00 1.51
CA LEU A 312 -19.44 -19.09 2.55
C LEU A 312 -20.81 -19.49 3.08
N ALA A 313 -21.77 -19.79 2.21
CA ALA A 313 -23.12 -20.21 2.61
C ALA A 313 -23.07 -21.46 3.52
N ARG A 314 -22.24 -22.44 3.16
CA ARG A 314 -22.00 -23.64 3.96
C ARG A 314 -21.37 -23.30 5.31
N GLN A 315 -20.35 -22.44 5.31
CA GLN A 315 -19.63 -22.05 6.52
C GLN A 315 -20.54 -21.29 7.51
N LEU A 316 -21.34 -20.33 7.04
CA LEU A 316 -22.32 -19.59 7.84
C LEU A 316 -23.37 -20.54 8.46
N LYS A 317 -23.91 -21.45 7.65
CA LYS A 317 -24.85 -22.48 8.13
C LYS A 317 -24.25 -23.35 9.23
N MET A 318 -23.01 -23.80 9.06
CA MET A 318 -22.32 -24.60 10.09
C MET A 318 -21.99 -23.82 11.36
N ALA A 319 -21.76 -22.52 11.24
CA ALA A 319 -21.55 -21.63 12.37
C ALA A 319 -22.87 -21.21 13.05
N GLY A 320 -24.03 -21.67 12.56
CA GLY A 320 -25.34 -21.32 13.11
C GLY A 320 -25.68 -19.84 12.93
N LYS A 321 -25.15 -19.20 11.89
CA LYS A 321 -25.40 -17.79 11.59
C LYS A 321 -26.58 -17.63 10.64
N ASP A 322 -27.55 -16.83 11.04
CA ASP A 322 -28.79 -16.57 10.29
C ASP A 322 -28.86 -15.10 9.82
N TYR A 323 -27.75 -14.60 9.28
CA TYR A 323 -27.67 -13.24 8.75
C TYR A 323 -28.46 -13.12 7.45
N ARG A 324 -29.02 -11.94 7.16
CA ARG A 324 -29.20 -11.52 5.75
C ARG A 324 -27.85 -11.16 5.19
N TRP A 325 -27.42 -11.86 4.15
CA TRP A 325 -26.11 -11.61 3.55
C TRP A 325 -26.15 -11.52 2.03
N THR A 326 -25.15 -10.84 1.48
CA THR A 326 -24.93 -10.69 0.04
C THR A 326 -23.50 -11.06 -0.32
N PHE A 327 -23.30 -11.49 -1.57
CA PHE A 327 -21.99 -11.81 -2.12
C PHE A 327 -21.84 -11.21 -3.51
N ASP A 328 -20.75 -10.47 -3.71
CA ASP A 328 -20.43 -9.78 -4.95
C ASP A 328 -18.98 -10.04 -5.34
N LYS A 329 -18.76 -10.53 -6.56
CA LYS A 329 -17.43 -10.72 -7.12
C LYS A 329 -17.21 -9.77 -8.30
N LEU A 330 -16.38 -8.76 -8.09
CA LEU A 330 -16.11 -7.69 -9.05
C LEU A 330 -14.86 -8.03 -9.86
N VAL A 331 -15.08 -8.74 -10.97
CA VAL A 331 -14.00 -9.18 -11.90
C VAL A 331 -13.80 -8.21 -13.06
N ARG A 332 -14.88 -7.54 -13.50
CA ARG A 332 -14.86 -6.61 -14.64
C ARG A 332 -15.00 -5.17 -14.17
N PRO A 333 -14.42 -4.18 -14.87
CA PRO A 333 -14.53 -2.78 -14.50
C PRO A 333 -15.99 -2.31 -14.31
N GLU A 334 -16.93 -2.73 -15.15
CA GLU A 334 -18.33 -2.29 -15.07
C GLU A 334 -19.11 -2.92 -13.90
N ALA A 335 -18.55 -3.93 -13.24
CA ALA A 335 -19.21 -4.61 -12.13
C ALA A 335 -19.29 -3.69 -10.89
N GLY A 336 -18.28 -2.85 -10.66
CA GLY A 336 -18.27 -1.87 -9.57
C GLY A 336 -19.46 -0.92 -9.67
N ARG A 337 -19.60 -0.26 -10.82
CA ARG A 337 -20.73 0.64 -11.09
C ARG A 337 -22.09 -0.03 -10.95
N LYS A 338 -22.26 -1.26 -11.46
CA LYS A 338 -23.51 -2.01 -11.32
C LYS A 338 -23.86 -2.31 -9.86
N LEU A 339 -22.86 -2.57 -9.02
CA LEU A 339 -23.10 -2.77 -7.59
C LEU A 339 -23.48 -1.47 -6.89
N ILE A 340 -22.84 -0.34 -7.26
CA ILE A 340 -23.21 1.00 -6.78
C ILE A 340 -24.67 1.33 -7.14
N ASP A 341 -25.07 1.10 -8.38
CA ASP A 341 -26.45 1.36 -8.83
C ASP A 341 -27.49 0.51 -8.05
N ASN A 342 -27.07 -0.64 -7.53
CA ASN A 342 -27.91 -1.57 -6.75
C ASN A 342 -27.48 -1.66 -5.27
N ILE A 343 -26.79 -0.65 -4.74
CA ILE A 343 -26.13 -0.71 -3.43
C ILE A 343 -27.08 -0.95 -2.26
N ARG A 344 -28.39 -0.66 -2.43
CA ARG A 344 -29.42 -0.92 -1.42
C ARG A 344 -29.41 -2.36 -0.91
N ARG A 345 -29.09 -3.34 -1.78
CA ARG A 345 -28.95 -4.74 -1.39
C ARG A 345 -27.87 -4.95 -0.32
N VAL A 346 -26.78 -4.18 -0.41
CA VAL A 346 -25.67 -4.20 0.54
C VAL A 346 -26.06 -3.45 1.82
N TYR A 347 -26.77 -2.32 1.70
CA TYR A 347 -27.25 -1.55 2.85
C TYR A 347 -28.20 -2.30 3.76
N ASP A 348 -29.03 -3.14 3.15
CA ASP A 348 -30.02 -3.94 3.84
C ASP A 348 -29.44 -5.25 4.39
N ALA A 349 -28.22 -5.65 4.00
CA ALA A 349 -27.58 -6.86 4.49
C ALA A 349 -26.97 -6.65 5.89
N ASP A 350 -27.09 -7.67 6.74
CA ASP A 350 -26.39 -7.69 8.03
C ASP A 350 -24.90 -7.99 7.80
N PHE A 351 -24.60 -8.83 6.79
CA PHE A 351 -23.25 -9.16 6.35
C PHE A 351 -23.11 -9.14 4.82
N SER A 352 -22.29 -8.27 4.25
CA SER A 352 -21.98 -8.28 2.82
C SER A 352 -20.55 -8.71 2.57
N VAL A 353 -20.32 -9.51 1.54
CA VAL A 353 -18.99 -9.88 1.06
C VAL A 353 -18.80 -9.32 -0.35
N ILE A 354 -17.74 -8.54 -0.53
CA ILE A 354 -17.34 -7.98 -1.81
C ILE A 354 -15.91 -8.42 -2.10
N ILE A 355 -15.72 -9.20 -3.15
CA ILE A 355 -14.41 -9.58 -3.67
C ILE A 355 -14.06 -8.63 -4.81
N TYR A 356 -12.91 -7.97 -4.70
CA TYR A 356 -12.42 -7.02 -5.67
C TYR A 356 -11.14 -7.54 -6.33
N ASN A 357 -11.21 -7.94 -7.61
CA ASN A 357 -10.03 -8.41 -8.35
C ASN A 357 -9.22 -7.22 -8.88
N PHE A 358 -8.38 -6.65 -8.01
CA PHE A 358 -7.60 -5.43 -8.27
C PHE A 358 -6.74 -5.53 -9.55
N LEU A 359 -5.97 -6.61 -9.71
CA LEU A 359 -5.07 -6.78 -10.87
C LEU A 359 -5.81 -6.96 -12.19
N ASP A 360 -6.93 -7.68 -12.20
CA ASP A 360 -7.75 -7.85 -13.41
C ASP A 360 -8.30 -6.49 -13.88
N ILE A 361 -8.76 -5.67 -12.94
CA ILE A 361 -9.30 -4.34 -13.26
C ILE A 361 -8.20 -3.38 -13.72
N LEU A 362 -7.02 -3.39 -13.08
CA LEU A 362 -5.88 -2.58 -13.56
C LEU A 362 -5.44 -3.00 -14.96
N SER A 363 -5.30 -4.30 -15.20
CA SER A 363 -4.84 -4.83 -16.51
C SER A 363 -5.86 -4.64 -17.63
N HIS A 364 -7.16 -4.57 -17.31
CA HIS A 364 -8.21 -4.26 -18.29
C HIS A 364 -8.43 -2.76 -18.52
N ALA A 365 -8.08 -1.89 -17.57
CA ALA A 365 -8.35 -0.45 -17.66
C ALA A 365 -7.58 0.26 -18.79
N ARG A 366 -6.52 -0.34 -19.36
CA ARG A 366 -5.85 0.13 -20.59
C ARG A 366 -5.21 -1.02 -21.36
N THR A 367 -5.46 -1.08 -22.67
CA THR A 367 -4.68 -1.88 -23.63
C THR A 367 -3.26 -1.34 -23.73
N GLU A 368 -2.40 -1.70 -22.78
CA GLU A 368 -0.93 -1.61 -22.87
C GLU A 368 -0.33 -2.37 -21.68
N THR A 369 -0.21 -3.69 -21.83
CA THR A 369 0.43 -4.60 -20.87
C THR A 369 1.85 -4.16 -20.49
N ASP A 370 2.52 -3.42 -21.38
CA ASP A 370 3.90 -2.96 -21.19
C ASP A 370 3.98 -1.70 -20.29
N ILE A 371 3.03 -0.76 -20.37
CA ILE A 371 3.05 0.45 -19.51
C ILE A 371 2.73 0.10 -18.06
N ILE A 372 1.73 -0.75 -17.80
CA ILE A 372 1.44 -1.20 -16.43
C ILE A 372 2.64 -1.96 -15.88
N ARG A 373 3.28 -2.79 -16.70
CA ARG A 373 4.49 -3.51 -16.33
C ARG A 373 5.63 -2.53 -15.98
N GLU A 374 5.91 -1.53 -16.81
CA GLU A 374 6.92 -0.48 -16.55
C GLU A 374 6.62 0.32 -15.27
N LEU A 375 5.36 0.72 -15.05
CA LEU A 375 4.92 1.45 -13.86
C LEU A 375 4.86 0.58 -12.58
N THR A 376 4.99 -0.74 -12.73
CA THR A 376 5.07 -1.72 -11.62
C THR A 376 6.49 -2.25 -11.43
N GLU A 377 7.52 -1.69 -12.08
CA GLU A 377 8.89 -2.19 -11.92
C GLU A 377 9.47 -1.95 -10.53
N ASP A 378 8.96 -0.96 -9.80
CA ASP A 378 9.36 -0.64 -8.42
C ASP A 378 8.15 -0.52 -7.47
N GLU A 379 8.40 -0.77 -6.17
CA GLU A 379 7.34 -0.79 -5.15
C GLU A 379 6.72 0.59 -4.89
N ALA A 380 7.47 1.68 -5.05
CA ALA A 380 6.98 3.04 -4.81
C ALA A 380 6.03 3.49 -5.92
N SER A 381 6.39 3.21 -7.19
CA SER A 381 5.56 3.44 -8.37
C SER A 381 4.28 2.60 -8.30
N PHE A 382 4.38 1.33 -7.88
CA PHE A 382 3.20 0.48 -7.70
C PHE A 382 2.25 1.01 -6.61
N ARG A 383 2.77 1.50 -5.49
CA ARG A 383 1.95 2.17 -4.45
C ARG A 383 1.31 3.46 -4.96
N SER A 384 2.06 4.28 -5.69
CA SER A 384 1.56 5.52 -6.27
C SER A 384 0.42 5.26 -7.26
N LEU A 385 0.58 4.27 -8.13
CA LEU A 385 -0.46 3.80 -9.05
C LEU A 385 -1.68 3.30 -8.29
N THR A 386 -1.48 2.47 -7.26
CA THR A 386 -2.57 1.94 -6.42
C THR A 386 -3.37 3.08 -5.78
N ARG A 387 -2.69 4.09 -5.23
CA ARG A 387 -3.34 5.25 -4.62
C ARG A 387 -4.14 6.07 -5.63
N SER A 388 -3.53 6.41 -6.76
CA SER A 388 -4.16 7.20 -7.83
C SER A 388 -5.39 6.48 -8.39
N TRP A 389 -5.27 5.19 -8.65
CA TRP A 389 -6.40 4.36 -9.08
C TRP A 389 -7.52 4.36 -8.03
N PHE A 390 -7.19 4.12 -6.76
CA PHE A 390 -8.18 4.01 -5.69
C PHE A 390 -8.99 5.30 -5.55
N GLU A 391 -8.32 6.46 -5.56
CA GLU A 391 -8.94 7.79 -5.45
C GLU A 391 -10.02 8.05 -6.52
N HIS A 392 -9.91 7.42 -7.69
CA HIS A 392 -10.85 7.57 -8.80
C HIS A 392 -11.69 6.31 -9.07
N SER A 393 -11.66 5.33 -8.18
CA SER A 393 -12.33 4.04 -8.37
C SER A 393 -13.77 4.03 -7.83
N ASP A 394 -14.61 3.19 -8.45
CA ASP A 394 -15.92 2.81 -7.91
C ASP A 394 -15.81 2.25 -6.48
N LEU A 395 -14.68 1.61 -6.16
CA LEU A 395 -14.45 1.07 -4.81
C LEU A 395 -14.39 2.19 -3.75
N TYR A 396 -13.77 3.32 -4.07
CA TYR A 396 -13.72 4.47 -3.15
C TYR A 396 -15.09 5.14 -3.01
N GLU A 397 -15.84 5.30 -4.09
CA GLU A 397 -17.23 5.79 -4.05
C GLU A 397 -18.09 4.88 -3.15
N MET A 398 -17.99 3.56 -3.35
CA MET A 398 -18.71 2.57 -2.57
C MET A 398 -18.36 2.63 -1.07
N LEU A 399 -17.08 2.78 -0.73
CA LEU A 399 -16.65 2.92 0.67
C LEU A 399 -17.24 4.18 1.33
N LYS A 400 -17.35 5.30 0.62
CA LYS A 400 -18.03 6.50 1.14
C LYS A 400 -19.51 6.23 1.40
N MET A 401 -20.18 5.66 0.40
CA MET A 401 -21.59 5.30 0.44
C MET A 401 -21.93 4.32 1.57
N LEU A 402 -21.03 3.37 1.88
CA LEU A 402 -21.15 2.46 3.02
C LEU A 402 -21.00 3.18 4.36
N SER A 403 -20.07 4.15 4.42
CA SER A 403 -19.81 4.94 5.62
C SER A 403 -21.04 5.75 6.03
N GLU A 404 -21.66 6.41 5.05
CA GLU A 404 -22.87 7.22 5.25
C GLU A 404 -24.06 6.40 5.76
N GLN A 405 -24.07 5.09 5.50
CA GLN A 405 -25.10 4.15 5.97
C GLN A 405 -24.70 3.41 7.25
N GLY A 406 -23.58 3.78 7.88
CA GLY A 406 -23.13 3.22 9.14
C GLY A 406 -22.61 1.78 9.03
N HIS A 407 -22.08 1.36 7.88
CA HIS A 407 -21.47 0.04 7.74
C HIS A 407 -20.07 0.01 8.35
N THR A 408 -19.81 -1.00 9.18
CA THR A 408 -18.44 -1.39 9.52
C THR A 408 -17.83 -2.09 8.32
N VAL A 409 -16.61 -1.70 7.92
CA VAL A 409 -15.93 -2.32 6.77
C VAL A 409 -14.70 -3.07 7.26
N ILE A 410 -14.59 -4.34 6.87
CA ILE A 410 -13.40 -5.16 7.08
C ILE A 410 -12.64 -5.21 5.75
N ILE A 411 -11.43 -4.67 5.70
CA ILE A 411 -10.57 -4.74 4.50
C ILE A 411 -9.50 -5.81 4.71
N THR A 412 -9.40 -6.74 3.77
CA THR A 412 -8.36 -7.76 3.77
C THR A 412 -8.02 -8.24 2.35
N SER A 413 -7.16 -9.24 2.24
CA SER A 413 -6.81 -9.92 0.99
C SER A 413 -6.91 -11.43 1.19
N ASP A 414 -6.58 -12.21 0.17
CA ASP A 414 -6.29 -13.64 0.26
C ASP A 414 -4.80 -13.91 0.50
N HIS A 415 -3.94 -13.17 -0.19
CA HIS A 415 -2.48 -13.14 -0.06
C HIS A 415 -1.93 -11.77 -0.50
N GLY A 416 -0.62 -11.56 -0.34
CA GLY A 416 0.08 -10.46 -1.02
C GLY A 416 1.01 -10.95 -2.13
N THR A 417 2.05 -10.15 -2.43
CA THR A 417 3.00 -10.42 -3.51
C THR A 417 4.38 -9.84 -3.19
N ILE A 418 5.41 -10.46 -3.75
CA ILE A 418 6.79 -9.98 -3.70
C ILE A 418 7.37 -9.82 -5.10
N ARG A 419 8.24 -8.82 -5.26
CA ARG A 419 9.02 -8.63 -6.48
C ARG A 419 10.14 -9.67 -6.54
N VAL A 420 10.14 -10.52 -7.56
CA VAL A 420 11.12 -11.61 -7.67
C VAL A 420 12.34 -11.20 -8.47
N ASP A 421 13.54 -11.63 -8.07
CA ASP A 421 14.77 -11.28 -8.78
C ASP A 421 15.79 -12.44 -8.87
N ASN A 422 15.67 -13.44 -8.00
CA ASN A 422 16.60 -14.56 -7.91
C ASN A 422 16.01 -15.86 -8.50
N PRO A 423 16.48 -16.33 -9.66
CA PRO A 423 15.94 -17.55 -10.26
C PRO A 423 16.51 -18.82 -9.62
N VAL A 424 15.63 -19.71 -9.18
CA VAL A 424 15.96 -21.06 -8.70
C VAL A 424 15.55 -22.08 -9.76
N LYS A 425 16.50 -22.91 -10.20
CA LYS A 425 16.26 -23.88 -11.27
C LYS A 425 15.53 -25.11 -10.75
N VAL A 426 14.48 -25.50 -11.46
CA VAL A 426 13.69 -26.70 -11.19
C VAL A 426 13.50 -27.50 -12.48
N THR A 427 13.56 -28.83 -12.39
CA THR A 427 13.11 -29.71 -13.48
C THR A 427 11.85 -30.44 -13.03
N GLY A 428 10.85 -30.51 -13.91
CA GLY A 428 9.59 -31.21 -13.68
C GLY A 428 9.06 -31.79 -15.00
N ASP A 429 7.97 -32.54 -14.90
CA ASP A 429 7.23 -33.04 -16.06
C ASP A 429 6.29 -31.96 -16.65
N ARG A 430 5.59 -32.29 -17.73
CA ARG A 430 4.64 -31.38 -18.39
C ARG A 430 3.41 -31.04 -17.55
N GLU A 431 3.10 -31.87 -16.54
CA GLU A 431 1.95 -31.68 -15.65
C GLU A 431 2.30 -30.81 -14.42
N THR A 432 3.58 -30.43 -14.29
CA THR A 432 4.04 -29.59 -13.20
C THR A 432 3.42 -28.19 -13.32
N SER A 433 2.89 -27.68 -12.20
CA SER A 433 2.13 -26.43 -12.19
C SER A 433 2.90 -25.24 -12.80
N PRO A 434 2.21 -24.27 -13.41
CA PRO A 434 2.87 -23.15 -14.09
C PRO A 434 3.36 -22.05 -13.15
N ASN A 435 2.85 -21.96 -11.91
CA ASN A 435 3.17 -20.89 -10.96
C ASN A 435 4.69 -20.75 -10.70
N LEU A 436 5.18 -19.53 -10.51
CA LEU A 436 6.61 -19.23 -10.39
C LEU A 436 7.13 -19.22 -8.95
N ARG A 437 6.23 -19.20 -7.95
CA ARG A 437 6.57 -19.16 -6.54
C ARG A 437 6.31 -20.48 -5.82
N TYR A 438 5.48 -21.35 -6.40
CA TYR A 438 5.41 -22.75 -6.00
C TYR A 438 5.30 -23.66 -7.23
N LYS A 439 5.74 -24.91 -7.07
CA LYS A 439 5.50 -25.98 -8.03
C LYS A 439 4.88 -27.18 -7.34
N THR A 440 3.91 -27.79 -8.00
CA THR A 440 3.43 -29.14 -7.67
C THR A 440 3.57 -30.03 -8.90
N GLY A 441 4.09 -31.23 -8.71
CA GLY A 441 4.42 -32.12 -9.83
C GLY A 441 5.10 -33.41 -9.37
N ARG A 442 5.32 -34.33 -10.31
CA ARG A 442 6.00 -35.60 -10.04
C ARG A 442 7.50 -35.46 -10.33
N ASN A 443 8.32 -36.18 -9.57
CA ASN A 443 9.77 -36.32 -9.80
C ASN A 443 10.49 -34.96 -9.99
N LEU A 444 10.10 -33.96 -9.21
CA LEU A 444 10.70 -32.64 -9.26
C LEU A 444 12.17 -32.73 -8.82
N LEU A 445 13.07 -32.16 -9.63
CA LEU A 445 14.50 -32.06 -9.32
C LEU A 445 14.86 -30.60 -9.04
N TYR A 446 15.40 -30.35 -7.86
CA TYR A 446 15.79 -29.05 -7.32
C TYR A 446 16.84 -29.23 -6.23
N ASN A 447 17.39 -28.13 -5.75
CA ASN A 447 18.22 -28.11 -4.54
C ASN A 447 17.33 -27.90 -3.31
N PRO A 448 17.21 -28.86 -2.37
CA PRO A 448 16.32 -28.75 -1.22
C PRO A 448 16.65 -27.62 -0.24
N ARG A 449 17.85 -27.03 -0.35
CA ARG A 449 18.27 -25.87 0.45
C ARG A 449 17.69 -24.55 -0.06
N GLU A 450 17.30 -24.49 -1.33
CA GLU A 450 16.80 -23.28 -2.00
C GLU A 450 15.27 -23.21 -2.00
N VAL A 451 14.57 -24.22 -1.49
CA VAL A 451 13.10 -24.28 -1.47
C VAL A 451 12.56 -24.82 -0.14
N TYR A 452 11.29 -24.53 0.15
CA TYR A 452 10.54 -25.28 1.15
C TYR A 452 9.89 -26.48 0.46
N GLU A 453 10.39 -27.67 0.75
CA GLU A 453 9.89 -28.92 0.19
C GLU A 453 8.84 -29.55 1.10
N VAL A 454 7.76 -30.03 0.48
CA VAL A 454 6.75 -30.88 1.08
C VAL A 454 6.57 -32.11 0.19
N THR A 455 7.19 -33.22 0.58
CA THR A 455 7.14 -34.48 -0.17
C THR A 455 5.79 -35.20 -0.08
N ARG A 456 5.05 -34.97 1.01
CA ARG A 456 3.69 -35.49 1.22
C ARG A 456 2.73 -34.32 1.42
N PRO A 457 2.01 -33.86 0.38
CA PRO A 457 1.16 -32.67 0.46
C PRO A 457 0.12 -32.73 1.58
N GLU A 458 -0.36 -33.94 1.90
CA GLU A 458 -1.27 -34.20 3.01
C GLU A 458 -0.74 -33.77 4.39
N ASP A 459 0.59 -33.75 4.57
CA ASP A 459 1.24 -33.33 5.83
C ASP A 459 0.98 -31.85 6.16
N ILE A 460 0.67 -31.03 5.15
CA ILE A 460 0.25 -29.64 5.35
C ILE A 460 -1.16 -29.38 4.81
N GLN A 461 -1.99 -30.43 4.74
CA GLN A 461 -3.40 -30.34 4.34
C GLN A 461 -3.60 -29.77 2.92
N LEU A 462 -2.71 -30.13 1.99
CA LEU A 462 -2.88 -29.85 0.56
C LEU A 462 -3.34 -31.09 -0.21
N PRO A 463 -4.16 -30.91 -1.27
CA PRO A 463 -4.56 -31.99 -2.16
C PRO A 463 -3.35 -32.54 -2.90
N ARG A 464 -3.47 -33.79 -3.34
CA ARG A 464 -2.40 -34.48 -4.05
C ARG A 464 -2.90 -34.93 -5.41
N ILE A 465 -2.32 -34.37 -6.47
CA ILE A 465 -2.70 -34.66 -7.87
C ILE A 465 -2.38 -36.12 -8.23
N ASN A 466 -1.17 -36.59 -7.88
CA ASN A 466 -0.71 -37.96 -8.13
C ASN A 466 -0.04 -38.55 -6.89
N LEU A 467 0.02 -39.88 -6.75
CA LEU A 467 0.66 -40.57 -5.62
C LEU A 467 2.09 -40.08 -5.28
N SER A 468 2.85 -39.65 -6.28
CA SER A 468 4.23 -39.14 -6.14
C SER A 468 4.36 -37.63 -6.24
N SER A 469 3.25 -36.87 -6.21
CA SER A 469 3.29 -35.42 -6.28
C SER A 469 3.83 -34.83 -4.98
N SER A 470 4.80 -33.92 -5.11
CA SER A 470 5.31 -33.07 -4.03
C SER A 470 5.00 -31.59 -4.32
N TYR A 471 5.07 -30.76 -3.29
CA TYR A 471 5.07 -29.30 -3.44
C TYR A 471 6.44 -28.74 -3.07
N ILE A 472 6.87 -27.72 -3.82
CA ILE A 472 7.99 -26.86 -3.44
C ILE A 472 7.54 -25.40 -3.47
N PHE A 473 8.03 -24.62 -2.51
CA PHE A 473 7.75 -23.19 -2.39
C PHE A 473 9.05 -22.41 -2.41
N ALA A 474 9.08 -21.31 -3.16
CA ALA A 474 10.18 -20.36 -3.20
C ALA A 474 10.23 -19.52 -1.91
N TYR A 475 11.44 -19.15 -1.49
CA TYR A 475 11.67 -18.24 -0.37
C TYR A 475 11.94 -16.83 -0.87
N ASN A 476 11.74 -15.82 0.00
CA ASN A 476 12.20 -14.45 -0.22
C ASN A 476 11.85 -13.95 -1.63
N SER A 477 12.77 -13.37 -2.40
CA SER A 477 12.56 -12.92 -3.79
C SER A 477 12.84 -14.01 -4.84
N ASP A 478 12.92 -15.29 -4.46
CA ASP A 478 13.25 -16.38 -5.36
C ASP A 478 12.10 -16.74 -6.32
N PHE A 479 12.39 -17.19 -7.53
CA PHE A 479 11.35 -17.73 -8.42
C PHE A 479 11.82 -18.95 -9.19
N LEU A 480 10.91 -19.91 -9.35
CA LEU A 480 11.16 -21.25 -9.86
C LEU A 480 11.09 -21.25 -11.39
N VAL A 481 12.22 -21.55 -12.03
CA VAL A 481 12.36 -21.53 -13.50
C VAL A 481 12.75 -22.91 -14.02
N TYR A 482 12.13 -23.33 -15.12
CA TYR A 482 12.48 -24.56 -15.82
C TYR A 482 13.81 -24.44 -16.58
N ASN A 483 14.52 -25.56 -16.70
CA ASN A 483 15.80 -25.62 -17.41
C ASN A 483 15.69 -25.30 -18.92
N ASN A 484 14.57 -25.64 -19.57
CA ASN A 484 14.37 -25.34 -20.99
C ASN A 484 14.08 -23.84 -21.18
N ASP A 485 14.86 -23.17 -22.03
CA ASP A 485 14.79 -21.71 -22.27
C ASP A 485 14.88 -20.84 -21.01
N ALA A 486 15.55 -21.32 -19.96
CA ALA A 486 15.67 -20.65 -18.65
C ALA A 486 16.03 -19.16 -18.78
N ASN A 487 16.98 -18.80 -19.64
CA ASN A 487 17.41 -17.41 -19.81
C ASN A 487 16.31 -16.49 -20.34
N LYS A 488 15.44 -16.98 -21.24
CA LYS A 488 14.29 -16.21 -21.75
C LYS A 488 13.24 -16.01 -20.66
N PHE A 489 12.93 -17.07 -19.92
CA PHE A 489 12.01 -17.02 -18.78
C PHE A 489 12.51 -16.10 -17.66
N ILE A 490 13.79 -16.19 -17.31
CA ILE A 490 14.43 -15.33 -16.30
C ILE A 490 14.29 -13.87 -16.71
N ARG A 491 14.63 -13.50 -17.95
CA ARG A 491 14.51 -12.12 -18.43
C ARG A 491 13.07 -11.61 -18.41
N TYR A 492 12.11 -12.48 -18.67
CA TYR A 492 10.71 -12.09 -18.70
C TYR A 492 10.13 -11.90 -17.29
N TYR A 493 10.46 -12.76 -16.33
CA TYR A 493 9.82 -12.74 -15.00
C TYR A 493 10.63 -12.04 -13.91
N ARG A 494 11.94 -11.82 -14.11
CA ARG A 494 12.74 -11.03 -13.17
C ARG A 494 12.15 -9.62 -13.04
N ASN A 495 12.15 -9.12 -11.80
CA ASN A 495 11.58 -7.86 -11.36
C ASN A 495 10.06 -7.74 -11.50
N THR A 496 9.34 -8.86 -11.71
CA THR A 496 7.88 -8.86 -11.69
C THR A 496 7.35 -9.20 -10.30
N PHE A 497 6.15 -8.74 -9.98
CA PHE A 497 5.43 -9.13 -8.77
C PHE A 497 4.82 -10.52 -8.94
N GLN A 498 5.15 -11.43 -8.04
CA GLN A 498 4.67 -12.81 -8.04
C GLN A 498 4.17 -13.20 -6.66
N HIS A 499 3.38 -14.26 -6.60
CA HIS A 499 2.83 -14.80 -5.36
C HIS A 499 2.72 -16.33 -5.41
N GLY A 500 2.64 -16.97 -4.24
CA GLY A 500 2.51 -18.43 -4.08
C GLY A 500 3.56 -19.04 -3.16
N GLY A 501 4.59 -18.28 -2.77
CA GLY A 501 5.74 -18.72 -1.99
C GLY A 501 5.69 -18.22 -0.55
N ILE A 502 6.88 -18.09 0.04
CA ILE A 502 7.09 -17.64 1.42
C ILE A 502 7.86 -16.32 1.41
N SER A 503 7.18 -15.23 1.79
CA SER A 503 7.75 -13.95 2.17
C SER A 503 6.82 -13.24 3.15
N MET A 504 7.31 -12.21 3.84
CA MET A 504 6.48 -11.38 4.72
C MET A 504 5.34 -10.74 3.92
N GLU A 505 5.63 -10.20 2.74
CA GLU A 505 4.67 -9.54 1.86
C GLU A 505 3.59 -10.48 1.32
N GLU A 506 3.92 -11.76 1.11
CA GLU A 506 2.95 -12.77 0.66
C GLU A 506 2.08 -13.28 1.83
N MET A 507 2.67 -13.51 3.00
CA MET A 507 2.04 -14.23 4.11
C MET A 507 1.47 -13.35 5.23
N LEU A 508 2.00 -12.14 5.47
CA LEU A 508 1.50 -11.19 6.47
C LEU A 508 0.45 -10.30 5.81
N VAL A 509 -0.77 -10.81 5.73
CA VAL A 509 -1.86 -10.16 4.99
C VAL A 509 -2.59 -9.16 5.89
N PRO A 510 -2.83 -7.92 5.44
CA PRO A 510 -3.55 -6.93 6.22
C PRO A 510 -4.96 -7.41 6.58
N TYR A 511 -5.34 -7.19 7.83
CA TYR A 511 -6.68 -7.34 8.37
C TYR A 511 -7.05 -6.03 9.07
N ILE A 512 -7.88 -5.24 8.42
CA ILE A 512 -8.23 -3.90 8.86
C ILE A 512 -9.71 -3.85 9.17
N VAL A 513 -10.09 -3.29 10.31
CA VAL A 513 -11.49 -3.00 10.65
C VAL A 513 -11.67 -1.49 10.70
N LEU A 514 -12.60 -1.00 9.89
CA LEU A 514 -12.95 0.40 9.75
C LEU A 514 -14.34 0.62 10.33
N LYS A 515 -14.43 1.48 11.34
CA LYS A 515 -15.70 1.93 11.91
C LYS A 515 -16.10 3.24 11.25
N PRO A 516 -17.34 3.38 10.75
CA PRO A 516 -17.80 4.61 10.13
C PRO A 516 -17.82 5.72 11.17
N LYS A 517 -17.37 6.92 10.79
CA LYS A 517 -17.54 8.10 11.61
C LYS A 517 -19.03 8.43 11.64
N GLY A 518 -19.60 8.54 12.84
CA GLY A 518 -20.95 9.08 12.99
C GLY A 518 -21.00 10.49 12.42
N ASN A 519 -22.09 10.83 11.72
CA ASN A 519 -22.38 12.21 11.33
C ASN A 519 -22.61 13.10 12.55
#